data_AF-A0A942RQI2-F1
#
_entry.id   AF-A0A942RQI2-F1
#
_cell.length_a   1.000
_cell.length_b   1.000
_cell.length_c   1.000
_cell.angle_alpha   90.00
_cell.angle_beta   90.00
_cell.angle_gamma   90.00
#
_symmetry.space_group_name_H-M   'P 1'
#
loop_
_entity.id
_entity.type
_entity.pdbx_description
1 polymer ?
#
loop_
_entity_poly.entity_id
_entity_poly.type
_entity_poly.pdbx_seq_one_letter_code
_entity_poly.pdbx_strand_id
1 'polypeptide(L)' 'MTALQILEEKSLRYDIGKLPVVILPLDDYEKIKEELEMFNSKLLPEKIKKAREDVRKGKGFTMEEVKEKLKLSV' A
#
# COMPACT_ATOMS: atom_id res chain seq x y z
N MET A 1 9.75 -2.11 6.53
CA MET A 1 9.12 -2.72 7.73
C MET A 1 7.75 -3.21 7.30
N THR A 2 7.41 -4.46 7.63
CA THR A 2 6.08 -5.03 7.36
C THR A 2 5.08 -4.60 8.43
N ALA A 3 3.79 -4.77 8.16
CA ALA A 3 2.71 -4.52 9.12
C ALA A 3 2.92 -5.18 10.50
N LEU A 4 3.44 -6.41 10.50
CA LEU A 4 3.77 -7.15 11.73
C LEU A 4 4.90 -6.49 12.51
N GLN A 5 5.95 -6.01 11.84
CA GLN A 5 7.07 -5.32 12.49
C GLN A 5 6.63 -3.99 13.11
N ILE A 6 5.73 -3.26 12.45
CA ILE A 6 5.17 -2.01 12.99
C ILE A 6 4.35 -2.29 14.26
N LEU A 7 3.55 -3.37 14.26
CA LEU A 7 2.78 -3.78 15.44
C LEU A 7 3.66 -4.26 16.60
N GLU A 8 4.83 -4.85 16.33
CA GLU A 8 5.73 -5.31 17.38
C GLU A 8 6.59 -4.18 17.97
N GLU A 9 7.10 -3.28 17.13
CA GLU A 9 8.10 -2.29 17.54
C GLU A 9 7.51 -0.95 17.99
N LYS A 10 6.35 -0.56 17.44
CA LYS A 10 5.82 0.80 17.59
C LYS A 10 4.45 0.88 18.23
N SER A 11 3.89 -0.27 18.60
CA SER A 11 2.55 -0.31 19.17
C SER A 11 2.62 -0.08 20.68
N LEU A 12 1.90 0.95 21.14
CA LEU A 12 1.70 1.17 22.55
C LEU A 12 0.36 0.54 22.94
N ARG A 13 0.42 -0.44 23.85
CA ARG A 13 -0.76 -1.08 24.43
C ARG A 13 -1.26 -0.25 25.59
N TYR A 14 -2.54 0.12 25.53
CA TYR A 14 -3.22 0.83 26.61
C TYR A 14 -4.47 0.06 27.01
N ASP A 15 -4.77 0.06 28.29
CA ASP A 15 -6.06 -0.41 28.79
C ASP A 15 -7.00 0.81 28.86
N ILE A 16 -7.79 1.02 27.82
CA ILE A 16 -8.84 2.05 27.82
C ILE A 16 -10.17 1.36 28.13
N GLY A 17 -10.66 1.52 29.35
CA GLY A 17 -11.88 0.85 29.82
C GLY A 17 -11.65 -0.61 30.17
N LYS A 18 -12.47 -1.53 29.63
CA LYS A 18 -12.38 -2.98 29.90
C LYS A 18 -11.65 -3.77 28.80
N LEU A 19 -11.21 -3.10 27.73
CA LEU A 19 -10.62 -3.77 26.56
C LEU A 19 -9.22 -3.21 26.30
N PRO A 20 -8.24 -4.08 26.00
CA PRO A 20 -6.92 -3.63 25.57
C PRO A 20 -7.05 -3.00 24.19
N VAL A 21 -6.49 -1.80 24.04
CA VAL A 21 -6.42 -1.08 22.77
C VAL A 21 -4.97 -0.88 22.37
N VAL A 22 -4.75 -0.80 21.07
CA VAL A 22 -3.45 -0.52 20.49
C VAL A 22 -3.53 0.87 19.83
N ILE A 23 -2.65 1.77 20.26
CA ILE A 23 -2.52 3.09 19.65
C ILE A 23 -1.31 3.07 18.71
N LEU A 24 -1.54 3.53 17.49
CA LEU A 24 -0.53 3.62 16.43
C LEU A 24 -0.51 5.05 15.86
N PRO A 25 0.63 5.54 15.38
CA PRO A 25 0.67 6.69 14.50
C PRO A 25 -0.21 6.46 13.26
N LEU A 26 -0.88 7.52 12.79
CA LEU A 26 -1.83 7.42 11.67
C LEU A 26 -1.16 6.82 10.41
N ASP A 27 -0.01 7.33 10.02
CA ASP A 27 0.74 6.83 8.85
C ASP A 27 1.07 5.34 8.94
N ASP A 28 1.36 4.86 10.14
CA ASP A 28 1.72 3.47 10.39
C ASP A 28 0.46 2.58 10.34
N TYR A 29 -0.68 3.06 10.85
CA TYR A 29 -1.99 2.41 10.68
C TYR A 29 -2.40 2.32 9.21
N GLU A 30 -2.28 3.40 8.45
CA GLU A 30 -2.65 3.45 7.03
C GLU A 30 -1.79 2.47 6.20
N LYS A 31 -0.47 2.43 6.44
CA LYS A 31 0.42 1.45 5.81
C LYS A 31 0.00 0.01 6.10
N ILE A 32 -0.31 -0.32 7.36
CA ILE A 32 -0.77 -1.66 7.74
C ILE A 32 -2.07 -2.01 7.00
N LYS A 33 -3.01 -1.07 6.96
CA LYS A 33 -4.29 -1.25 6.28
C LYS A 33 -4.10 -1.52 4.79
N GLU A 34 -3.30 -0.70 4.11
CA GLU A 34 -3.00 -0.88 2.69
C GLU A 34 -2.30 -2.23 2.42
N GLU A 35 -1.34 -2.62 3.24
CA GLU A 35 -0.68 -3.92 3.11
C GLU A 35 -1.67 -5.09 3.25
N LEU A 36 -2.60 -5.01 4.20
CA LEU A 36 -3.64 -6.03 4.39
C LEU A 36 -4.63 -6.07 3.23
N GLU A 37 -5.02 -4.91 2.69
CA GLU A 37 -5.88 -4.83 1.49
C GLU A 37 -5.19 -5.43 0.27
N MET A 38 -3.89 -5.19 0.10
CA MET A 38 -3.08 -5.81 -0.95
C MET A 38 -2.96 -7.32 -0.75
N PHE A 39 -2.71 -7.79 0.48
CA PHE A 39 -2.58 -9.21 0.80
C PHE A 39 -3.89 -9.98 0.55
N ASN A 40 -5.03 -9.40 0.93
CA ASN A 40 -6.34 -10.00 0.72
C ASN A 40 -6.75 -10.08 -0.76
N SER A 41 -6.09 -9.32 -1.63
CA SER A 41 -6.37 -9.36 -3.05
C SER A 41 -5.64 -10.53 -3.73
N LYS A 42 -6.41 -11.48 -4.25
CA LYS A 42 -5.87 -12.63 -5.00
C LYS A 42 -5.17 -12.23 -6.30
N LEU A 43 -5.52 -11.08 -6.89
CA LEU A 43 -5.08 -10.67 -8.23
C LEU A 43 -4.04 -9.55 -8.21
N LEU A 44 -3.93 -8.77 -7.13
CA LEU A 44 -3.00 -7.63 -7.07
C LEU A 44 -1.53 -8.04 -7.18
N PRO A 45 -1.05 -9.09 -6.48
CA PRO A 45 0.34 -9.51 -6.57
C PRO A 45 0.75 -9.86 -8.00
N GLU A 46 -0.12 -10.56 -8.74
CA GLU A 46 0.12 -10.90 -10.14
C GLU A 46 0.11 -9.66 -11.04
N LYS A 47 -0.83 -8.73 -10.82
CA LYS A 47 -0.89 -7.46 -11.55
C LYS A 47 0.36 -6.61 -11.31
N ILE A 48 0.84 -6.52 -10.07
CA ILE A 48 2.07 -5.79 -9.73
C ILE A 48 3.27 -6.45 -10.39
N LYS A 49 3.37 -7.79 -10.35
CA LYS A 49 4.44 -8.53 -11.02
C LYS A 49 4.44 -8.25 -12.52
N LYS A 50 3.28 -8.36 -13.17
CA LYS A 50 3.13 -8.06 -14.60
C LYS A 50 3.50 -6.62 -14.93
N ALA A 51 3.03 -5.65 -14.15
CA ALA A 51 3.36 -4.24 -14.34
C ALA A 51 4.88 -3.99 -14.26
N ARG A 52 5.57 -4.61 -13.28
CA ARG A 52 7.03 -4.52 -13.17
C ARG A 52 7.75 -5.13 -14.38
N GLU A 53 7.26 -6.25 -14.90
CA GLU A 53 7.80 -6.86 -16.10
C GLU A 53 7.56 -6.00 -17.36
N ASP A 54 6.38 -5.40 -17.49
CA ASP A 54 6.04 -4.52 -18.60
C ASP A 54 6.94 -3.28 -18.61
N VAL A 55 7.17 -2.66 -17.44
CA VAL A 55 8.13 -1.54 -17.31
C VAL A 55 9.54 -1.97 -17.70
N ARG A 56 10.03 -3.13 -17.21
CA ARG A 56 11.35 -3.66 -17.59
C ARG A 56 11.50 -3.92 -19.08
N LYS A 57 10.40 -4.27 -19.76
CA LYS A 57 10.35 -4.50 -21.22
C LYS A 57 10.13 -3.20 -22.01
N GLY A 58 10.15 -2.03 -21.36
CA GLY A 58 9.93 -0.73 -22.00
C GLY A 58 8.47 -0.45 -22.38
N LYS A 59 7.51 -1.22 -21.86
CA LYS A 59 6.06 -1.04 -22.11
C LYS A 59 5.40 -0.07 -21.12
N GLY A 60 6.19 0.82 -20.52
CA GLY A 60 5.66 1.91 -19.70
C GLY A 60 5.17 3.07 -20.56
N PHE A 61 4.40 3.98 -19.96
CA PHE A 61 4.07 5.27 -20.57
C PHE A 61 4.78 6.38 -19.80
N THR A 62 5.25 7.37 -20.53
CA THR A 62 5.67 8.67 -19.98
C THR A 62 4.46 9.48 -19.53
N MET A 63 4.70 10.49 -18.71
CA MET A 63 3.60 11.34 -18.24
C MET A 63 2.95 12.13 -19.37
N GLU A 64 3.72 12.51 -20.38
CA GLU A 64 3.26 13.15 -21.62
C GLU A 64 2.31 12.23 -22.39
N GLU A 65 2.72 10.98 -22.63
CA GLU A 65 1.88 9.98 -23.30
C GLU A 65 0.60 9.66 -22.52
N VAL A 66 0.68 9.61 -21.18
CA VAL A 66 -0.51 9.41 -20.33
C VAL A 66 -1.47 10.57 -20.47
N LYS A 67 -0.99 11.82 -20.44
CA LYS A 67 -1.82 13.02 -20.59
C LYS A 67 -2.53 13.06 -21.94
N GLU A 68 -1.81 12.77 -23.01
CA GLU A 68 -2.37 12.72 -24.37
C GLU A 68 -3.45 11.64 -24.48
N LYS A 69 -3.16 10.42 -23.99
CA LYS A 69 -4.04 9.27 -24.11
C LYS A 69 -5.30 9.38 -23.25
N LEU A 70 -5.19 9.98 -22.06
CA LEU A 70 -6.31 10.21 -21.16
C LEU A 70 -7.03 11.54 -21.40
N LYS A 71 -6.59 12.33 -22.39
CA LYS A 71 -7.11 13.67 -22.68
C LYS A 71 -7.12 14.55 -21.42
N LEU A 72 -6.11 14.39 -20.57
CA LEU A 72 -5.90 15.23 -19.41
C LEU A 72 -5.24 16.51 -19.92
N SER A 73 -6.07 17.42 -20.43
CA SER A 73 -5.66 18.77 -20.81
C SER A 73 -5.00 19.43 -19.60
N VAL A 74 -3.77 19.93 -19.78
CA VAL A 74 -3.17 20.94 -18.89
C VAL A 74 -3.64 22.31 -19.36
#